data_AF-A0A7C8JNW5-F1
#
_entry.id   AF-A0A7C8JNW5-F1
#
_cell.length_a   1.000
_cell.length_b   1.000
_cell.length_c   1.000
_cell.angle_alpha   90.00
_cell.angle_beta   90.00
_cell.angle_gamma   90.00
#
_symmetry.space_group_name_H-M   'P 1'
#
loop_
_entity.id
_entity.type
_entity.pdbx_description
1 polymer ?
#
loop_
_entity_poly.entity_id
_entity_poly.type
_entity_poly.pdbx_seq_one_letter_code
_entity_poly.pdbx_strand_id
1 'polypeptide(L)'
;MDDFSIPGTDNYFQLQPSIYNFVKPYKRPLSSMAPTITVYNGYPSLIIGGSGGSRIVTGVFLSFIKIYQWGYSLLDTIHTPRVHHQLMPEVAFVEKGLKEDIIQGLEARGHKIERLGLIGSVIQAIHKLPDGEIHAVSDFWRKGGMLFFDISNYQELPCSLSNGCGDSHDDDADF
;
A
#
# COMPACT_ATOMS: atom_id res chain seq x y z
N MET A 1 10.25 17.36 5.15
CA MET A 1 9.82 18.43 4.22
C MET A 1 9.97 18.00 2.74
N ASP A 2 10.48 16.79 2.46
CA ASP A 2 10.79 16.30 1.10
C ASP A 2 9.59 16.19 0.15
N ASP A 3 8.37 16.08 0.69
CA ASP A 3 7.15 16.04 -0.12
C ASP A 3 6.80 17.39 -0.78
N PHE A 4 7.44 18.50 -0.39
CA PHE A 4 7.36 19.74 -1.17
C PHE A 4 8.26 19.65 -2.40
N SER A 5 7.81 20.23 -3.51
CA SER A 5 8.66 20.39 -4.69
C SER A 5 9.75 21.44 -4.41
N ILE A 6 10.96 21.14 -4.86
CA ILE A 6 12.10 22.06 -4.89
C ILE A 6 12.36 22.39 -6.37
N PRO A 7 12.45 23.68 -6.77
CA PRO A 7 12.72 24.03 -8.16
C PRO A 7 13.98 23.32 -8.70
N GLY A 8 13.84 22.63 -9.84
CA GLY A 8 14.97 21.97 -10.52
C GLY A 8 15.36 20.59 -10.00
N THR A 9 14.68 20.06 -8.98
CA THR A 9 15.01 18.75 -8.39
C THR A 9 13.76 17.87 -8.29
N ASP A 10 13.86 16.65 -8.79
CA ASP A 10 12.82 15.62 -8.58
C ASP A 10 12.88 15.09 -7.14
N ASN A 11 11.73 14.71 -6.58
CA ASN A 11 11.70 14.17 -5.21
C ASN A 11 12.12 12.69 -5.15
N TYR A 12 12.18 12.10 -3.94
CA TYR A 12 12.56 10.70 -3.74
C TYR A 12 11.74 9.69 -4.57
N PHE A 13 10.49 10.03 -4.92
CA PHE A 13 9.59 9.22 -5.74
C PHE A 13 9.59 9.59 -7.23
N GLN A 14 10.59 10.37 -7.67
CA GLN A 14 10.77 10.84 -9.04
C GLN A 14 9.57 11.64 -9.57
N LEU A 15 8.84 12.31 -8.66
CA LEU A 15 7.82 13.28 -9.05
C LEU A 15 8.51 14.59 -9.42
N GLN A 16 8.23 15.07 -10.63
CA GLN A 16 8.77 16.32 -11.12
C GLN A 16 8.28 17.52 -10.29
N PRO A 17 9.11 18.57 -10.16
CA PRO A 17 8.76 19.73 -9.36
C PRO A 17 7.56 20.47 -9.94
N SER A 18 6.61 20.81 -9.06
CA SER A 18 5.42 21.57 -9.40
C SER A 18 5.41 22.89 -8.65
N ILE A 19 5.17 23.99 -9.37
CA ILE A 19 5.01 25.33 -8.77
C ILE A 19 3.89 25.37 -7.72
N TYR A 20 2.89 24.49 -7.87
CA TYR A 20 1.77 24.37 -6.94
C TYR A 20 2.14 23.69 -5.63
N ASN A 21 3.28 23.00 -5.58
CA ASN A 21 3.76 22.27 -4.40
C ASN A 21 5.09 22.82 -3.87
N PHE A 22 5.48 24.06 -4.21
CA PHE A 22 6.62 24.72 -3.57
C PHE A 22 6.35 25.06 -2.10
N VAL A 23 7.42 25.05 -1.30
CA VAL A 23 7.42 25.38 0.13
C VAL A 23 6.92 26.81 0.35
N LYS A 24 5.99 26.99 1.28
CA LYS A 24 5.55 28.30 1.80
C LYS A 24 5.24 28.16 3.29
N PRO A 25 5.38 29.23 4.10
CA PRO A 25 4.98 29.20 5.51
C PRO A 25 3.54 28.69 5.69
N TYR A 26 3.34 27.81 6.67
CA TYR A 26 2.05 27.18 7.01
C TYR A 26 1.37 26.34 5.91
N LYS A 27 2.01 26.18 4.75
CA LYS A 27 1.49 25.32 3.69
C LYS A 27 1.65 23.85 4.08
N ARG A 28 0.74 23.00 3.62
CA ARG A 28 0.87 21.54 3.71
C ARG A 28 1.44 20.99 2.39
N PRO A 29 2.42 20.06 2.45
CA PRO A 29 2.92 19.43 1.24
C PRO A 29 1.86 18.52 0.62
N LEU A 30 1.95 18.32 -0.70
CA LEU A 30 1.17 17.31 -1.40
C LEU A 30 1.51 15.92 -0.85
N SER A 31 0.50 15.08 -0.67
CA SER A 31 0.69 13.68 -0.26
C SER A 31 0.01 12.74 -1.25
N SER A 32 0.63 11.59 -1.48
CA SER A 32 0.03 10.48 -2.24
C SER A 32 -0.82 9.55 -1.37
N MET A 33 -0.98 9.85 -0.07
CA MET A 33 -1.82 9.06 0.82
C MET A 33 -3.27 9.03 0.32
N ALA A 34 -3.83 7.81 0.24
CA ALA A 34 -5.21 7.58 -0.17
C ALA A 34 -5.93 6.62 0.79
N PRO A 35 -6.03 6.95 2.11
CA PRO A 35 -6.88 6.18 3.02
C PRO A 35 -8.33 6.28 2.55
N THR A 36 -8.94 5.13 2.25
CA THR A 36 -10.24 5.07 1.60
C THR A 36 -11.17 4.11 2.33
N ILE A 37 -12.42 4.53 2.51
CA ILE A 37 -13.50 3.70 3.06
C ILE A 37 -14.61 3.66 2.02
N THR A 38 -15.04 2.48 1.60
CA THR A 38 -16.25 2.30 0.80
C THR A 38 -17.43 2.00 1.71
N VAL A 39 -18.60 2.51 1.31
CA VAL A 39 -19.84 2.33 2.04
C VAL A 39 -20.84 1.64 1.11
N TYR A 40 -21.45 0.58 1.62
CA TYR A 40 -22.52 -0.16 0.94
C TYR A 40 -23.74 -0.21 1.87
N ASN A 41 -24.90 0.24 1.39
CA ASN A 41 -26.14 0.32 2.16
C ASN A 41 -26.00 1.06 3.51
N GLY A 42 -25.20 2.13 3.54
CA GLY A 42 -24.97 2.93 4.75
C GLY A 42 -23.97 2.34 5.75
N TYR A 43 -23.38 1.17 5.46
CA TYR A 43 -22.38 0.53 6.29
C TYR A 43 -21.01 0.45 5.60
N PRO A 44 -19.89 0.60 6.34
CA PRO A 44 -18.56 0.36 5.79
C PRO A 44 -18.45 -1.06 5.22
N SER A 45 -17.96 -1.15 3.98
CA SER A 45 -17.72 -2.42 3.29
C SER A 45 -16.23 -2.70 3.18
N LEU A 46 -15.43 -1.80 2.61
CA LEU A 46 -13.98 -1.95 2.50
C LEU A 46 -13.28 -0.75 3.12
N ILE A 47 -12.35 -1.00 4.04
CA ILE A 47 -11.41 -0.03 4.59
C ILE A 47 -10.05 -0.38 4.00
N ILE A 48 -9.40 0.54 3.30
CA ILE A 48 -8.14 0.27 2.60
C ILE A 48 -7.22 1.48 2.64
N GLY A 49 -5.93 1.24 2.80
CA GLY A 49 -4.89 2.26 2.74
C GLY A 49 -3.55 1.65 2.42
N GLY A 50 -2.53 2.49 2.31
CA GLY A 50 -1.20 2.00 1.99
C GLY A 50 -0.06 2.96 2.22
N SER A 51 1.15 2.44 2.02
CA SER A 51 2.40 3.21 2.01
C SER A 51 3.20 2.91 0.74
N GLY A 52 4.21 3.72 0.44
CA GLY A 52 5.04 3.57 -0.77
C GLY A 52 5.02 4.77 -1.73
N GLY A 53 4.80 5.98 -1.22
CA GLY A 53 4.89 7.23 -1.99
C GLY A 53 3.90 7.32 -3.14
N SER A 54 4.38 7.71 -4.32
CA SER A 54 3.59 7.84 -5.56
C SER A 54 2.79 6.59 -5.92
N ARG A 55 3.24 5.41 -5.46
CA ARG A 55 2.63 4.10 -5.74
C ARG A 55 1.39 3.81 -4.90
N ILE A 56 1.13 4.59 -3.84
CA ILE A 56 -0.03 4.38 -2.95
C ILE A 56 -1.33 4.47 -3.74
N VAL A 57 -1.49 5.54 -4.54
CA VAL A 57 -2.73 5.81 -5.28
C VAL A 57 -3.05 4.65 -6.25
N THR A 58 -2.08 4.23 -7.06
CA THR A 58 -2.28 3.12 -7.99
C THR A 58 -2.47 1.78 -7.29
N GLY A 59 -1.83 1.57 -6.13
CA GLY A 59 -1.99 0.35 -5.33
C GLY A 59 -3.41 0.21 -4.78
N VAL A 60 -3.97 1.30 -4.25
CA VAL A 60 -5.37 1.34 -3.81
C VAL A 60 -6.31 1.18 -5.00
N PHE A 61 -6.06 1.88 -6.10
CA PHE A 61 -6.88 1.78 -7.31
C PHE A 61 -6.93 0.36 -7.91
N LEU A 62 -5.77 -0.30 -8.05
CA LEU A 62 -5.71 -1.68 -8.51
C LEU A 62 -6.44 -2.64 -7.56
N SER A 63 -6.41 -2.36 -6.26
CA SER A 63 -7.15 -3.17 -5.28
C SER A 63 -8.65 -3.08 -5.52
N PHE A 64 -9.18 -1.90 -5.85
CA PHE A 64 -10.58 -1.75 -6.23
C PHE A 64 -10.94 -2.52 -7.50
N ILE A 65 -10.09 -2.47 -8.54
CA ILE A 65 -10.30 -3.26 -9.76
C ILE A 65 -10.33 -4.75 -9.43
N LYS A 66 -9.34 -5.25 -8.69
CA LYS A 66 -9.25 -6.67 -8.34
C LYS A 66 -10.49 -7.16 -7.58
N ILE A 67 -10.93 -6.42 -6.56
CA ILE A 67 -12.08 -6.80 -5.73
C ILE A 67 -13.39 -6.66 -6.52
N TYR A 68 -13.69 -5.48 -7.04
CA TYR A 68 -15.03 -5.17 -7.57
C TYR A 68 -15.21 -5.55 -9.03
N GLN A 69 -14.16 -5.51 -9.85
CA GLN A 69 -14.26 -5.83 -11.28
C GLN A 69 -13.84 -7.26 -11.59
N TRP A 70 -12.85 -7.81 -10.88
CA TRP A 70 -12.35 -9.17 -11.13
C TRP A 70 -12.80 -10.20 -10.09
N GLY A 71 -13.47 -9.77 -9.01
CA GLY A 71 -14.01 -10.68 -8.00
C GLY A 71 -12.95 -11.38 -7.16
N TYR A 72 -11.76 -10.79 -7.00
CA TYR A 72 -10.70 -11.37 -6.20
C TYR A 72 -11.05 -11.33 -4.71
N SER A 73 -10.60 -12.35 -3.96
CA SER A 73 -10.62 -12.29 -2.51
C SER A 73 -9.72 -11.16 -2.00
N LEU A 74 -9.91 -10.74 -0.74
CA LEU A 74 -9.04 -9.70 -0.15
C LEU A 74 -7.57 -10.17 -0.09
N LEU A 75 -7.38 -11.46 0.22
CA LEU A 75 -6.06 -12.09 0.27
C LEU A 75 -5.37 -12.06 -1.10
N ASP A 76 -6.07 -12.52 -2.14
CA ASP A 76 -5.53 -12.54 -3.51
C ASP A 76 -5.25 -11.12 -4.01
N THR A 77 -6.11 -10.16 -3.65
CA THR A 77 -5.96 -8.77 -4.04
C THR A 77 -4.63 -8.19 -3.55
N ILE A 78 -4.30 -8.42 -2.28
CA ILE A 78 -3.08 -7.89 -1.65
C ILE A 78 -1.85 -8.72 -2.03
N HIS A 79 -1.99 -10.04 -2.11
CA HIS A 79 -0.89 -10.95 -2.44
C HIS A 79 -0.41 -10.78 -3.89
N THR A 80 -1.33 -10.61 -4.85
CA THR A 80 -0.95 -10.61 -6.26
C THR A 80 -0.09 -9.40 -6.66
N PRO A 81 0.85 -9.57 -7.61
CA PRO A 81 1.72 -8.50 -8.09
C PRO A 81 0.96 -7.27 -8.61
N ARG A 82 1.62 -6.12 -8.60
CA ARG A 82 1.10 -4.83 -9.04
C ARG A 82 1.95 -4.21 -10.14
N VAL A 83 1.30 -3.34 -10.90
CA VAL A 83 1.91 -2.48 -11.92
C VAL A 83 1.67 -1.02 -11.52
N HIS A 84 2.64 -0.14 -11.77
CA HIS A 84 2.53 1.28 -11.48
C HIS A 84 3.11 2.10 -12.62
N HIS A 85 2.40 3.16 -12.99
CA HIS A 85 2.89 4.17 -13.92
C HIS A 85 2.44 5.54 -13.41
N GLN A 86 3.38 6.49 -13.32
CA GLN A 86 3.13 7.84 -12.78
C GLN A 86 3.34 8.95 -13.83
N LEU A 87 3.24 8.57 -15.11
CA LEU A 87 3.50 9.40 -16.30
C LEU A 87 4.97 9.75 -16.48
N MET A 88 5.59 10.34 -15.45
CA MET A 88 7.00 10.70 -15.41
C MET A 88 7.67 10.00 -14.21
N PRO A 89 8.72 9.20 -14.42
CA PRO A 89 9.29 8.80 -15.70
C PRO A 89 8.32 7.97 -16.57
N GLU A 90 8.55 7.97 -17.89
CA GLU A 90 7.77 7.22 -18.89
C GLU A 90 8.16 5.72 -18.87
N VAL A 91 7.98 5.07 -17.73
CA VAL A 91 8.21 3.64 -17.52
C VAL A 91 7.08 3.05 -16.68
N ALA A 92 6.68 1.83 -17.03
CA ALA A 92 5.78 1.03 -16.21
C ALA A 92 6.61 0.17 -15.25
N PHE A 93 6.48 0.48 -13.97
CA PHE A 93 7.09 -0.28 -12.90
C PHE A 93 6.27 -1.53 -12.62
N VAL A 94 6.91 -2.69 -12.62
CA VAL A 94 6.24 -3.98 -12.39
C VAL A 94 6.88 -4.71 -11.21
N GLU A 95 6.06 -5.27 -10.32
CA GLU A 95 6.56 -6.07 -9.21
C GLU A 95 7.02 -7.47 -9.67
N LYS A 96 7.92 -8.09 -8.89
CA LYS A 96 8.35 -9.46 -9.12
C LYS A 96 7.16 -10.42 -9.05
N GLY A 97 7.14 -11.40 -9.95
CA GLY A 97 6.09 -12.43 -10.03
C GLY A 97 4.90 -12.06 -10.91
N LEU A 98 4.86 -10.85 -11.49
CA LEU A 98 3.90 -10.55 -12.55
C LEU A 98 4.11 -11.52 -13.72
N LYS A 99 3.01 -12.05 -14.26
CA LYS A 99 3.07 -13.02 -15.35
C LYS A 99 3.72 -12.41 -16.60
N GLU A 100 4.53 -13.20 -17.29
CA GLU A 100 5.34 -12.73 -18.41
C GLU A 100 4.48 -12.37 -19.64
N ASP A 101 3.32 -13.02 -19.81
CA ASP A 101 2.35 -12.69 -20.86
C ASP A 101 1.81 -11.25 -20.72
N ILE A 102 1.58 -10.77 -19.49
CA ILE A 102 1.18 -9.39 -19.21
C ILE A 102 2.33 -8.44 -19.57
N ILE A 103 3.57 -8.77 -19.20
CA ILE A 103 4.76 -7.96 -19.48
C ILE A 103 4.96 -7.81 -20.99
N GLN A 104 4.98 -8.93 -21.72
CA GLN A 104 5.09 -8.93 -23.17
C GLN A 104 3.94 -8.18 -23.84
N GLY A 105 2.73 -8.31 -23.30
CA GLY A 105 1.56 -7.56 -23.77
C GLY A 105 1.71 -6.04 -23.60
N LEU A 106 2.36 -5.58 -22.53
CA LEU A 106 2.66 -4.16 -22.32
C LEU A 106 3.77 -3.68 -23.25
N GLU A 107 4.85 -4.46 -23.39
CA GLU A 107 5.96 -4.14 -24.31
C GLU A 107 5.51 -4.07 -25.76
N ALA A 108 4.64 -5.00 -26.20
CA ALA A 108 4.07 -5.01 -27.55
C ALA A 108 3.20 -3.76 -27.84
N ARG A 109 2.72 -3.08 -26.79
CA ARG A 109 1.97 -1.81 -26.89
C ARG A 109 2.88 -0.58 -26.76
N GLY A 110 4.20 -0.77 -26.65
CA GLY A 110 5.19 0.30 -26.59
C GLY A 110 5.54 0.77 -25.18
N HIS A 111 5.07 0.10 -24.12
CA HIS A 111 5.45 0.46 -22.77
C HIS A 111 6.88 0.01 -22.46
N LYS A 112 7.69 0.92 -21.89
CA LYS A 112 8.98 0.58 -21.29
C LYS A 112 8.75 -0.03 -19.91
N ILE A 113 9.37 -1.17 -19.62
CA ILE A 113 9.15 -1.90 -18.38
C ILE A 113 10.38 -1.78 -17.46
N GLU A 114 10.13 -1.51 -16.19
CA GLU A 114 11.15 -1.58 -15.13
C GLU A 114 10.67 -2.52 -14.02
N ARG A 115 11.46 -3.55 -13.72
CA ARG A 115 11.13 -4.50 -12.64
C ARG A 115 11.57 -3.91 -11.31
N LEU A 116 10.62 -3.69 -10.40
CA LEU A 116 10.91 -3.23 -9.05
C LEU A 116 11.59 -4.32 -8.23
N GLY A 117 12.51 -3.89 -7.35
CA GLY A 117 13.08 -4.73 -6.29
C GLY A 117 12.07 -5.08 -5.18
N LEU A 118 12.57 -5.57 -4.04
CA LEU A 118 11.75 -6.13 -2.95
C LEU A 118 10.71 -5.16 -2.34
N ILE A 119 10.91 -3.84 -2.40
CA ILE A 119 10.08 -2.86 -1.70
C ILE A 119 9.23 -2.06 -2.69
N GLY A 120 8.00 -2.54 -2.92
CA GLY A 120 6.94 -1.85 -3.66
C GLY A 120 6.08 -0.94 -2.79
N SER A 121 4.81 -0.76 -3.19
CA SER A 121 3.80 -0.22 -2.27
C SER A 121 3.42 -1.28 -1.21
N VAL A 122 2.73 -0.88 -0.16
CA VAL A 122 2.17 -1.78 0.87
C VAL A 122 0.72 -1.41 1.01
N ILE A 123 -0.18 -2.41 1.03
CA ILE A 123 -1.62 -2.18 1.18
C ILE A 123 -2.13 -2.92 2.42
N GLN A 124 -2.90 -2.23 3.25
CA GLN A 124 -3.55 -2.80 4.42
C GLN A 124 -5.05 -2.62 4.21
N ALA A 125 -5.83 -3.69 4.44
CA ALA A 125 -7.26 -3.62 4.20
C ALA A 125 -8.10 -4.52 5.11
N ILE A 126 -9.33 -4.09 5.34
CA ILE A 126 -10.40 -4.85 6.00
C ILE A 126 -11.63 -4.80 5.09
N HIS A 127 -12.15 -5.96 4.70
CA HIS A 127 -13.32 -6.12 3.84
C HIS A 127 -14.40 -6.91 4.58
N LYS A 128 -15.56 -6.28 4.79
CA LYS A 128 -16.78 -6.94 5.25
C LYS A 128 -17.57 -7.42 4.04
N LEU A 129 -17.78 -8.73 3.97
CA LEU A 129 -18.54 -9.39 2.92
C LEU A 129 -20.06 -9.29 3.16
N PRO A 130 -20.90 -9.53 2.13
CA PRO A 130 -22.35 -9.44 2.25
C PRO A 130 -22.99 -10.41 3.24
N ASP A 131 -22.35 -11.56 3.49
CA ASP A 131 -22.77 -12.55 4.49
C ASP A 131 -22.42 -12.15 5.93
N GLY A 132 -21.69 -11.05 6.10
CA GLY A 132 -21.25 -10.51 7.39
C GLY A 132 -19.85 -10.94 7.81
N GLU A 133 -19.18 -11.81 7.05
CA GLU A 133 -17.80 -12.20 7.34
C GLU A 133 -16.84 -11.01 7.16
N ILE A 134 -15.85 -10.91 8.05
CA ILE A 134 -14.84 -9.84 8.02
C ILE A 134 -13.49 -10.46 7.70
N HIS A 135 -12.95 -10.08 6.55
CA HIS A 135 -11.58 -10.41 6.16
C HIS A 135 -10.71 -9.21 6.42
N ALA A 136 -9.64 -9.39 7.19
CA ALA A 136 -8.58 -8.40 7.31
C ALA A 136 -7.33 -9.01 6.67
N VAL A 137 -6.54 -8.23 5.92
CA VAL A 137 -5.31 -8.73 5.32
C VAL A 137 -4.22 -7.66 5.39
N SER A 138 -3.05 -8.09 5.83
CA SER A 138 -1.82 -7.31 5.80
C SER A 138 -0.92 -7.74 4.66
N ASP A 139 -0.24 -6.77 4.04
CA ASP A 139 0.75 -7.02 2.98
C ASP A 139 2.06 -7.58 3.57
N PHE A 140 1.98 -8.82 4.05
CA PHE A 140 3.07 -9.58 4.64
C PHE A 140 4.25 -9.70 3.68
N TRP A 141 3.96 -9.97 2.41
CA TRP A 141 4.97 -10.30 1.39
C TRP A 141 5.92 -9.14 1.04
N ARG A 142 5.56 -7.88 1.36
CA ARG A 142 6.37 -6.71 1.00
C ARG A 142 7.04 -6.03 2.20
N LYS A 143 6.39 -5.99 3.37
CA LYS A 143 6.97 -5.40 4.59
C LYS A 143 6.73 -6.21 5.87
N GLY A 144 6.39 -7.49 5.77
CA GLY A 144 6.25 -8.38 6.94
C GLY A 144 5.08 -8.01 7.86
N GLY A 145 4.09 -7.26 7.36
CA GLY A 145 2.89 -6.96 8.15
C GLY A 145 2.17 -8.25 8.52
N MET A 146 1.96 -8.48 9.81
CA MET A 146 1.24 -9.65 10.30
C MET A 146 -0.23 -9.33 10.47
N LEU A 147 -1.06 -10.31 10.16
CA LEU A 147 -2.47 -10.26 10.48
C LEU A 147 -2.87 -11.50 11.28
N PHE A 148 -3.46 -11.29 12.45
CA PHE A 148 -4.00 -12.36 13.28
C PHE A 148 -5.44 -12.65 12.83
N PHE A 149 -5.63 -13.80 12.20
CA PHE A 149 -6.95 -14.36 11.87
C PHE A 149 -7.55 -14.93 13.16
N ASP A 150 -8.31 -14.12 13.90
CA ASP A 150 -9.55 -14.48 14.63
C ASP A 150 -9.95 -13.29 15.53
N ILE A 151 -10.92 -12.49 15.09
CA ILE A 151 -11.47 -11.40 15.93
C ILE A 151 -12.60 -11.95 16.84
N SER A 152 -12.98 -13.23 16.67
CA SER A 152 -14.05 -13.89 17.44
C SER A 152 -13.54 -14.76 18.59
N ASN A 153 -12.29 -15.26 18.55
CA ASN A 153 -11.62 -15.94 19.66
C ASN A 153 -10.22 -15.36 19.92
N TYR A 154 -10.17 -14.35 20.77
CA TYR A 154 -8.92 -13.82 21.29
C TYR A 154 -8.37 -14.75 22.38
N GLN A 155 -7.27 -15.47 22.09
CA GLN A 155 -6.32 -15.95 23.09
C GLN A 155 -4.93 -15.44 22.70
N GLU A 156 -4.29 -14.72 23.62
CA GLU A 156 -2.94 -14.20 23.43
C GLU A 156 -1.97 -15.34 23.11
N LEU A 157 -1.20 -15.21 22.03
CA LEU A 157 -0.06 -16.09 21.79
C LEU A 157 1.03 -15.75 22.83
N PRO A 158 1.64 -16.75 23.48
CA PRO A 158 2.72 -16.50 24.43
C PRO A 158 3.91 -15.80 23.74
N CYS A 159 4.53 -14.84 24.44
CA CYS A 159 5.67 -14.00 24.00
C CYS A 159 6.84 -14.79 23.37
N SER A 160 6.90 -16.11 23.57
CA SER A 160 8.00 -17.00 23.17
C SER A 160 8.22 -17.16 21.65
N LEU A 161 7.32 -16.65 20.80
CA LEU A 161 7.41 -16.76 19.34
C LEU A 161 7.77 -15.45 18.63
N SER A 162 8.00 -14.35 19.37
CA SER A 162 8.46 -13.09 18.79
C SER A 162 9.93 -12.83 19.14
N ASN A 163 10.77 -12.66 18.13
CA ASN A 163 12.18 -12.26 18.28
C ASN A 163 12.27 -10.78 18.68
N GLY A 164 11.82 -10.45 19.90
CA GLY A 164 11.78 -9.07 20.38
C GLY A 164 11.33 -8.84 21.82
N CYS A 165 10.98 -9.85 22.62
CA CYS A 165 10.72 -9.66 24.06
C CYS A 165 12.08 -9.55 24.79
N GLY A 166 12.70 -8.37 24.75
CA GLY A 166 13.75 -7.98 25.69
C GLY A 166 13.09 -7.42 26.94
N ASP A 167 13.43 -7.98 28.10
CA ASP A 167 12.98 -7.54 29.42
C ASP A 167 13.29 -6.06 29.64
N SER A 168 12.30 -5.18 29.45
CA SER A 168 12.34 -3.88 30.10
C SER A 168 11.85 -4.09 31.52
N HIS A 169 12.79 -4.36 32.41
CA HIS A 169 12.60 -4.17 33.84
C HIS A 169 12.04 -2.77 34.08
N ASP A 170 10.95 -2.73 34.85
CA ASP A 170 10.47 -1.56 35.56
C ASP A 170 11.65 -0.86 36.24
N ASP A 171 11.86 0.40 35.90
CA ASP A 171 12.50 1.34 36.81
C ASP A 171 11.77 2.67 36.68
N ASP A 172 11.13 3.02 37.80
CA ASP A 172 10.49 4.28 38.11
C ASP A 172 11.41 5.48 37.81
N ALA A 173 10.82 6.55 37.27
CA ALA A 173 11.22 7.92 37.62
C ALA A 173 10.17 8.92 37.18
N ASP A 174 9.45 9.45 38.18
CA ASP A 174 8.84 10.76 38.18
C ASP A 174 9.78 11.83 37.59
N PHE A 175 9.27 12.67 36.69
CA PHE A 175 9.36 14.15 36.68
C PHE A 175 8.49 14.74 35.56
#